data_AF-A0A5C8EQP3-F1
#
_entry.id   AF-A0A5C8EQP3-F1
#
_cell.length_a   1.000
_cell.length_b   1.000
_cell.length_c   1.000
_cell.angle_alpha   90.00
_cell.angle_beta   90.00
_cell.angle_gamma   90.00
#
_symmetry.space_group_name_H-M   'P 1'
#
loop_
_entity.id
_entity.type
_entity.pdbx_description
1 polymer ?
#
loop_
_entity_poly.entity_id
_entity_poly.type
_entity_poly.pdbx_seq_one_letter_code
_entity_poly.pdbx_strand_id
1 'polypeptide(L)'
;MKKSLSFIIILISLISCGNPIANYDNKKDNKLEIITEGIQTVNCGLKSSHVDVNDNNKLTDLWKEITSNKEVYSSSSLTSIIGRFDANSDYIENGRTRTKFKKCYVYKFENKAYLSAVYWDNKTGIGMRIRYRLIIINDKGEEHAWYGGGEDINILPDKNTDWVKYDFLFGYLKVNI
;
A
#
# COMPACT_ATOMS: atom_id res chain seq x y z
N MET A 1 -16.77 -77.55 4.50
CA MET A 1 -16.15 -76.34 3.91
C MET A 1 -17.06 -75.73 2.85
N LYS A 2 -17.73 -74.62 3.17
CA LYS A 2 -17.83 -73.36 2.38
C LYS A 2 -18.86 -72.48 3.10
N LYS A 3 -18.39 -71.31 3.52
CA LYS A 3 -19.02 -70.39 4.48
C LYS A 3 -20.16 -69.64 3.78
N SER A 4 -21.27 -69.47 4.49
CA SER A 4 -22.33 -68.51 4.17
C SER A 4 -21.74 -67.10 4.15
N LEU A 5 -21.98 -66.35 3.07
CA LEU A 5 -21.70 -64.93 3.00
C LEU A 5 -23.03 -64.19 2.80
N SER A 6 -23.66 -63.81 3.91
CA SER A 6 -24.75 -62.82 3.90
C SER A 6 -24.14 -61.44 3.67
N PHE A 7 -24.45 -60.82 2.54
CA PHE A 7 -24.13 -59.40 2.28
C PHE A 7 -25.16 -58.53 2.98
N ILE A 8 -24.74 -57.81 4.03
CA ILE A 8 -25.51 -56.73 4.66
C ILE A 8 -25.10 -55.42 3.99
N ILE A 9 -26.02 -54.78 3.26
CA ILE A 9 -25.82 -53.43 2.72
C ILE A 9 -26.26 -52.46 3.82
N ILE A 10 -25.30 -51.79 4.45
CA ILE A 10 -25.56 -50.70 5.39
C ILE A 10 -25.76 -49.43 4.58
N LEU A 11 -27.01 -48.96 4.50
CA LEU A 11 -27.38 -47.68 3.88
C LEU A 11 -27.04 -46.56 4.87
N ILE A 12 -25.85 -45.96 4.75
CA ILE A 12 -25.48 -44.79 5.55
C ILE A 12 -26.12 -43.57 4.89
N SER A 13 -27.27 -43.16 5.43
CA SER A 13 -27.89 -41.87 5.14
C SER A 13 -26.96 -40.75 5.62
N LEU A 14 -26.15 -40.22 4.70
CA LEU A 14 -25.46 -38.94 4.90
C LEU A 14 -26.52 -37.84 4.93
N ILE A 15 -26.86 -37.41 6.13
CA ILE A 15 -27.58 -36.16 6.35
C ILE A 15 -26.62 -35.06 5.91
N SER A 16 -26.75 -34.63 4.65
CA SER A 16 -26.14 -33.39 4.21
C SER A 16 -26.85 -32.28 4.97
N CYS A 17 -26.23 -31.82 6.05
CA CYS A 17 -26.44 -30.46 6.53
C CYS A 17 -26.01 -29.54 5.39
N GLY A 18 -26.95 -29.24 4.51
CA GLY A 18 -26.85 -28.11 3.59
C GLY A 18 -26.77 -26.86 4.44
N ASN A 19 -25.54 -26.48 4.81
CA ASN A 19 -25.27 -25.09 5.08
C ASN A 19 -25.67 -24.35 3.80
N PRO A 20 -26.57 -23.36 3.84
CA PRO A 20 -26.65 -22.45 2.71
C PRO A 20 -25.23 -21.92 2.55
N ILE A 21 -24.68 -22.09 1.34
CA ILE A 21 -23.48 -21.38 0.93
C ILE A 21 -23.87 -19.92 1.13
N ALA A 22 -23.44 -19.35 2.26
CA ALA A 22 -23.28 -17.92 2.33
C ALA A 22 -22.38 -17.62 1.14
N ASN A 23 -22.93 -16.92 0.15
CA ASN A 23 -22.11 -16.20 -0.80
C ASN A 23 -21.30 -15.25 0.08
N TYR A 24 -20.12 -15.73 0.49
CA TYR A 24 -19.07 -14.89 0.99
C TYR A 24 -18.68 -14.09 -0.23
N ASP A 25 -19.35 -12.96 -0.44
CA ASP A 25 -18.85 -11.88 -1.26
C ASP A 25 -17.49 -11.53 -0.66
N ASN A 26 -16.44 -12.19 -1.15
CA ASN A 26 -15.04 -11.91 -0.85
C ASN A 26 -14.62 -10.61 -1.53
N LYS A 27 -15.45 -9.57 -1.48
CA LYS A 27 -14.95 -8.22 -1.42
C LYS A 27 -14.46 -8.04 0.01
N LYS A 28 -13.24 -8.51 0.30
CA LYS A 28 -12.49 -7.92 1.42
C LYS A 28 -12.59 -6.41 1.20
N ASP A 29 -13.17 -5.71 2.15
CA ASP A 29 -13.01 -4.26 2.28
C ASP A 29 -11.50 -4.01 2.44
N ASN A 30 -10.78 -3.98 1.32
CA ASN A 30 -9.36 -3.62 1.24
C ASN A 30 -9.20 -2.10 1.35
N LYS A 31 -10.11 -1.44 2.07
CA LYS A 31 -10.08 0.00 2.26
C LYS A 31 -8.87 0.30 3.14
N LEU A 32 -7.94 1.07 2.60
CA LEU A 32 -6.78 1.51 3.34
C LEU A 32 -7.24 2.44 4.48
N GLU A 33 -6.98 2.04 5.72
CA GLU A 33 -7.44 2.73 6.92
C GLU A 33 -6.48 3.86 7.29
N ILE A 34 -6.95 5.11 7.28
CA ILE A 34 -6.19 6.28 7.72
C ILE A 34 -6.28 6.46 9.24
N ILE A 35 -5.17 6.81 9.88
CA ILE A 35 -5.11 7.18 11.30
C ILE A 35 -5.03 8.71 11.37
N THR A 36 -6.07 9.34 11.93
CA THR A 36 -6.22 10.81 11.91
C THR A 36 -5.98 11.49 13.24
N GLU A 37 -5.82 10.73 14.34
CA GLU A 37 -5.72 11.29 15.68
C GLU A 37 -4.70 10.56 16.56
N GLY A 38 -4.13 11.33 17.49
CA GLY A 38 -3.25 10.84 18.55
C GLY A 38 -1.78 10.70 18.17
N ILE A 39 -0.98 10.36 19.18
CA ILE A 39 0.43 10.03 19.03
C ILE A 39 0.54 8.55 18.69
N GLN A 40 1.25 8.23 17.62
CA GLN A 40 1.41 6.87 17.12
C GLN A 40 2.89 6.50 17.01
N THR A 41 3.20 5.21 17.15
CA THR A 41 4.47 4.65 16.67
C THR A 41 4.37 4.48 15.15
N VAL A 42 4.89 5.45 14.40
CA VAL A 42 4.80 5.49 12.94
C VAL A 42 6.04 4.83 12.32
N ASN A 43 5.83 3.83 11.47
CA ASN A 43 6.87 3.10 10.75
C ASN A 43 7.26 3.84 9.46
N CYS A 44 8.57 4.01 9.24
CA CYS A 44 9.17 4.69 8.09
C CYS A 44 10.32 3.82 7.57
N GLY A 45 10.04 2.89 6.65
CA GLY A 45 11.00 1.84 6.31
C GLY A 45 11.34 0.98 7.55
N LEU A 46 12.63 0.80 7.84
CA LEU A 46 13.12 0.02 8.99
C LEU A 46 13.14 0.79 10.32
N LYS A 47 12.83 2.09 10.31
CA LYS A 47 12.80 2.91 11.52
C LYS A 47 11.36 3.17 11.95
N SER A 48 11.18 3.51 13.21
CA SER A 48 9.90 4.00 13.73
C SER A 48 10.11 5.25 14.57
N SER A 49 9.10 6.14 14.60
CA SER A 49 9.11 7.35 15.42
C SER A 49 7.78 7.52 16.15
N HIS A 50 7.82 8.08 17.35
CA HIS A 50 6.61 8.48 18.08
C HIS A 50 6.23 9.90 17.67
N VAL A 51 5.11 10.05 16.96
CA VAL A 51 4.71 11.32 16.35
C VAL A 51 3.20 11.49 16.45
N ASP A 52 2.75 12.72 16.73
CA ASP A 52 1.36 13.12 16.54
C ASP A 52 1.04 13.10 15.05
N VAL A 53 0.04 12.32 14.65
CA VAL A 53 -0.33 12.14 13.23
C VAL A 53 -0.82 13.43 12.55
N ASN A 54 -1.08 14.50 13.31
CA ASN A 54 -1.42 15.81 12.77
C ASN A 54 -0.23 16.78 12.67
N ASP A 55 0.96 16.39 13.16
CA ASP A 55 2.19 17.18 12.99
C ASP A 55 2.75 17.01 11.57
N ASN A 56 2.16 17.75 10.63
CA ASN A 56 2.52 17.68 9.21
C ASN A 56 4.00 17.99 8.95
N ASN A 57 4.63 18.86 9.76
CA ASN A 57 6.05 19.19 9.59
C ASN A 57 6.90 17.98 9.96
N LYS A 58 6.65 17.38 11.13
CA LYS A 58 7.40 16.21 11.58
C LYS A 58 7.21 15.01 10.64
N LEU A 59 5.99 14.78 10.15
CA LEU A 59 5.73 13.73 9.17
C LEU A 59 6.44 13.98 7.82
N THR A 60 6.52 15.24 7.39
CA THR A 60 7.24 15.61 6.17
C THR A 60 8.74 15.42 6.33
N ASP A 61 9.31 15.80 7.48
CA ASP A 61 10.73 15.61 7.77
C ASP A 61 11.10 14.12 7.79
N LEU A 62 10.31 13.29 8.48
CA LEU A 62 10.50 11.83 8.51
C LEU A 62 10.44 11.21 7.11
N TRP A 63 9.53 11.69 6.25
CA TRP A 63 9.45 11.20 4.87
C TRP A 63 10.71 11.58 4.10
N LYS A 64 11.14 12.85 4.19
CA LYS A 64 12.36 13.32 3.52
C LYS A 64 13.62 12.61 4.01
N GLU A 65 13.70 12.20 5.28
CA GLU A 65 14.82 11.39 5.77
C GLU A 65 14.98 10.07 5.01
N ILE A 66 13.86 9.45 4.60
CA ILE A 66 13.88 8.17 3.87
C ILE A 66 13.92 8.33 2.36
N THR A 67 13.40 9.42 1.79
CA THR A 67 13.32 9.59 0.33
C THR A 67 14.30 10.59 -0.24
N SER A 68 14.68 11.67 0.45
CA SER A 68 15.47 12.74 -0.19
C SER A 68 16.80 12.24 -0.74
N ASN A 69 17.04 12.54 -2.03
CA ASN A 69 18.22 12.11 -2.79
C ASN A 69 18.43 10.59 -2.84
N LYS A 70 17.39 9.78 -2.67
CA LYS A 70 17.49 8.31 -2.76
C LYS A 70 17.18 7.81 -4.16
N GLU A 71 17.85 6.73 -4.53
CA GLU A 71 17.56 5.95 -5.74
C GLU A 71 16.41 4.98 -5.47
N VAL A 72 15.63 4.71 -6.52
CA VAL A 72 14.58 3.70 -6.54
C VAL A 72 14.96 2.61 -7.54
N TYR A 73 14.90 1.36 -7.09
CA TYR A 73 15.33 0.19 -7.84
C TYR A 73 14.14 -0.62 -8.34
N SER A 74 14.31 -1.34 -9.45
CA SER A 74 13.28 -2.21 -10.05
C SER A 74 12.99 -3.47 -9.25
N SER A 75 13.91 -3.89 -8.38
CA SER A 75 13.82 -5.12 -7.61
C SER A 75 14.51 -5.00 -6.25
N SER A 76 14.23 -5.96 -5.37
CA SER A 76 14.88 -6.09 -4.06
C SER A 76 16.37 -6.42 -4.13
N SER A 77 16.94 -6.74 -5.29
CA SER A 77 18.39 -6.91 -5.45
C SER A 77 19.15 -5.58 -5.51
N LEU A 78 18.44 -4.46 -5.69
CA LEU A 78 19.00 -3.10 -5.67
C LEU A 78 20.12 -2.86 -6.71
N THR A 79 20.02 -3.50 -7.88
CA THR A 79 21.05 -3.44 -8.94
C THR A 79 20.69 -2.55 -10.11
N SER A 80 19.39 -2.35 -10.38
CA SER A 80 18.90 -1.59 -11.53
C SER A 80 18.04 -0.43 -11.04
N ILE A 81 18.54 0.79 -11.25
CA ILE A 81 17.87 2.04 -10.89
C ILE A 81 16.82 2.36 -11.95
N ILE A 82 15.59 2.64 -11.51
CA ILE A 82 14.46 3.04 -12.37
C ILE A 82 14.05 4.49 -12.18
N GLY A 83 14.50 5.11 -11.10
CA GLY A 83 14.28 6.52 -10.83
C GLY A 83 14.98 6.95 -9.56
N ARG A 84 14.71 8.18 -9.13
CA ARG A 84 15.25 8.73 -7.90
C ARG A 84 14.32 9.77 -7.33
N PHE A 85 14.37 9.95 -6.03
CA PHE A 85 13.83 11.12 -5.38
C PHE A 85 14.87 12.26 -5.42
N ASP A 86 14.41 13.50 -5.59
CA ASP A 86 15.26 14.68 -5.45
C ASP A 86 15.37 15.14 -3.99
N ALA A 87 15.98 16.30 -3.75
CA ALA A 87 16.15 16.85 -2.40
C ALA A 87 14.81 17.19 -1.71
N ASN A 88 13.76 17.47 -2.49
CA ASN A 88 12.41 17.76 -2.01
C ASN A 88 11.55 16.50 -1.89
N SER A 89 12.12 15.33 -2.20
CA SER A 89 11.41 14.06 -2.31
C SER A 89 10.38 14.00 -3.43
N ASP A 90 10.54 14.83 -4.47
CA ASP A 90 9.84 14.63 -5.74
C ASP A 90 10.46 13.45 -6.49
N TYR A 91 9.64 12.61 -7.11
CA TYR A 91 10.15 11.46 -7.89
C TYR A 91 10.52 11.91 -9.30
N ILE A 92 11.77 11.62 -9.67
CA ILE A 92 12.38 11.92 -10.96
C ILE A 92 12.53 10.63 -11.75
N GLU A 93 11.94 10.61 -12.95
CA GLU A 93 12.04 9.53 -13.92
C GLU A 93 12.56 10.11 -15.24
N ASN A 94 13.58 9.51 -15.83
CA ASN A 94 14.15 9.98 -17.11
C ASN A 94 14.51 11.48 -17.13
N GLY A 95 15.04 11.99 -16.02
CA GLY A 95 15.47 13.39 -15.88
C GLY A 95 14.33 14.41 -15.72
N ARG A 96 13.08 13.96 -15.52
CA ARG A 96 11.90 14.83 -15.34
C ARG A 96 11.18 14.48 -14.06
N THR A 97 10.58 15.48 -13.42
CA THR A 97 9.70 15.26 -12.27
C THR A 97 8.45 14.49 -12.70
N ARG A 98 8.44 13.20 -12.38
CA ARG A 98 7.38 12.25 -12.67
C ARG A 98 6.22 12.41 -11.70
N THR A 99 6.51 12.54 -10.40
CA THR A 99 5.51 12.85 -9.38
C THR A 99 6.04 13.93 -8.43
N LYS A 100 5.16 14.82 -7.96
CA LYS A 100 5.47 15.88 -7.00
C LYS A 100 4.94 15.53 -5.63
N PHE A 101 5.78 15.59 -4.61
CA PHE A 101 5.36 15.41 -3.22
C PHE A 101 4.32 16.47 -2.84
N LYS A 102 3.31 16.07 -2.07
CA LYS A 102 2.23 16.98 -1.63
C LYS A 102 2.07 17.01 -0.12
N LYS A 103 1.88 15.85 0.50
CA LYS A 103 1.54 15.77 1.92
C LYS A 103 1.76 14.36 2.46
N CYS A 104 2.09 14.27 3.76
CA CYS A 104 2.13 13.00 4.48
C CYS A 104 0.84 12.74 5.25
N TYR A 105 0.54 11.45 5.41
CA TYR A 105 -0.51 10.91 6.27
C TYR A 105 0.03 9.65 6.97
N VAL A 106 -0.73 9.12 7.92
CA VAL A 106 -0.44 7.83 8.53
C VAL A 106 -1.58 6.87 8.18
N TYR A 107 -1.24 5.75 7.56
CA TYR A 107 -2.20 4.71 7.21
C TYR A 107 -1.81 3.40 7.86
N LYS A 108 -2.81 2.58 8.19
CA LYS A 108 -2.60 1.21 8.62
C LYS A 108 -2.38 0.33 7.40
N PHE A 109 -1.25 -0.35 7.37
CA PHE A 109 -0.87 -1.28 6.32
C PHE A 109 -0.09 -2.44 6.95
N GLU A 110 -0.37 -3.67 6.53
CA GLU A 110 0.24 -4.88 7.11
C GLU A 110 0.17 -4.92 8.65
N ASN A 111 -0.97 -4.48 9.20
CA ASN A 111 -1.25 -4.38 10.64
C ASN A 111 -0.35 -3.40 11.43
N LYS A 112 0.36 -2.50 10.76
CA LYS A 112 1.18 -1.45 11.38
C LYS A 112 0.76 -0.07 10.91
N ALA A 113 1.03 0.97 11.70
CA ALA A 113 0.90 2.36 11.29
C ALA A 113 2.13 2.76 10.47
N TYR A 114 1.97 3.04 9.18
CA TYR A 114 3.03 3.46 8.28
C TYR A 114 2.89 4.94 7.90
N LEU A 115 4.03 5.63 7.88
CA LEU A 115 4.13 6.92 7.21
C LEU A 115 3.85 6.70 5.73
N SER A 116 2.95 7.51 5.19
CA SER A 116 2.51 7.45 3.80
C SER A 116 2.58 8.83 3.20
N ALA A 117 2.95 8.94 1.92
CA ALA A 117 3.01 10.21 1.22
C ALA A 117 2.07 10.24 0.01
N VAL A 118 1.37 11.36 -0.13
CA VAL A 118 0.57 11.68 -1.29
C VAL A 118 1.42 12.46 -2.29
N TYR A 119 1.35 12.03 -3.53
CA TYR A 119 2.04 12.58 -4.67
C TYR A 119 1.06 12.99 -5.76
N TRP A 120 1.36 14.06 -6.47
CA TRP A 120 0.72 14.41 -7.73
C TRP A 120 1.51 13.86 -8.92
N ASP A 121 0.87 13.03 -9.74
CA ASP A 121 1.46 12.39 -10.89
C ASP A 121 1.42 13.33 -12.12
N ASN A 122 2.58 13.73 -12.65
CA ASN A 122 2.70 14.63 -13.81
C ASN A 122 2.43 13.96 -15.17
N LYS A 123 2.35 12.62 -15.24
CA LYS A 123 2.07 11.92 -16.50
C LYS A 123 0.62 12.12 -16.87
N THR A 124 0.43 12.41 -18.14
CA THR A 124 -0.86 12.58 -18.78
C THR A 124 -0.98 11.53 -19.88
N GLY A 125 -2.21 11.14 -20.21
CA GLY A 125 -2.48 10.13 -21.22
C GLY A 125 -3.85 9.51 -21.05
N ILE A 126 -4.23 8.67 -22.02
CA ILE A 126 -5.48 7.91 -21.98
C ILE A 126 -5.50 7.06 -20.71
N GLY A 127 -6.59 7.17 -19.93
CA GLY A 127 -6.75 6.44 -18.67
C GLY A 127 -6.06 7.08 -17.45
N MET A 128 -5.29 8.16 -17.60
CA MET A 128 -4.58 8.83 -16.49
C MET A 128 -5.34 10.05 -15.94
N ARG A 129 -6.66 9.92 -15.76
CA ARG A 129 -7.49 10.98 -15.16
C ARG A 129 -7.24 11.13 -13.67
N ILE A 130 -7.12 10.02 -12.95
CA ILE A 130 -6.81 10.05 -11.51
C ILE A 130 -5.31 10.25 -11.34
N ARG A 131 -4.92 11.36 -10.71
CA ARG A 131 -3.53 11.82 -10.72
C ARG A 131 -2.87 11.82 -9.35
N TYR A 132 -3.59 11.62 -8.26
CA TYR A 132 -2.91 11.38 -6.99
C TYR A 132 -2.45 9.94 -6.85
N ARG A 133 -1.29 9.79 -6.23
CA ARG A 133 -0.73 8.52 -5.77
C ARG A 133 -0.53 8.61 -4.26
N LEU A 134 -0.96 7.59 -3.53
CA LEU A 134 -0.53 7.39 -2.16
C LEU A 134 0.57 6.33 -2.18
N ILE A 135 1.67 6.60 -1.50
CA ILE A 135 2.85 5.73 -1.44
C ILE A 135 3.12 5.35 0.01
N ILE A 136 3.35 4.06 0.25
CA ILE A 136 3.88 3.51 1.51
C ILE A 136 5.16 2.76 1.18
N ILE A 137 6.22 3.03 1.94
CA ILE A 137 7.46 2.25 1.90
C ILE A 137 7.52 1.40 3.16
N ASN A 138 7.37 0.09 3.00
CA ASN A 138 7.36 -0.83 4.14
C ASN A 138 8.78 -1.09 4.67
N ASP A 139 8.88 -1.94 5.70
CA ASP A 139 10.14 -2.28 6.36
C ASP A 139 11.12 -3.09 5.47
N LYS A 140 10.66 -3.62 4.34
CA LYS A 140 11.50 -4.26 3.32
C LYS A 140 11.98 -3.28 2.24
N GLY A 141 11.54 -2.02 2.31
CA GLY A 141 11.84 -1.00 1.31
C GLY A 141 10.97 -1.09 0.07
N GLU A 142 9.90 -1.88 0.10
CA GLU A 142 8.98 -2.02 -1.04
C GLU A 142 8.10 -0.77 -1.14
N GLU A 143 8.06 -0.16 -2.32
CA GLU A 143 7.18 0.97 -2.61
C GLU A 143 5.80 0.45 -3.06
N HIS A 144 4.87 0.41 -2.11
CA HIS A 144 3.46 0.10 -2.37
C HIS A 144 2.72 1.38 -2.77
N ALA A 145 1.86 1.29 -3.78
CA ALA A 145 1.16 2.43 -4.32
C ALA A 145 -0.35 2.22 -4.46
N TRP A 146 -1.09 3.31 -4.35
CA TRP A 146 -2.51 3.40 -4.64
C TRP A 146 -2.78 4.60 -5.54
N TYR A 147 -3.84 4.54 -6.34
CA TYR A 147 -4.39 5.69 -7.06
C TYR A 147 -5.75 6.09 -6.47
N GLY A 148 -6.04 7.38 -6.48
CA GLY A 148 -7.24 7.96 -5.88
C GLY A 148 -7.18 9.49 -5.93
N GLY A 149 -8.06 10.16 -5.20
CA GLY A 149 -7.96 11.62 -4.97
C GLY A 149 -8.33 12.52 -6.15
N GLY A 150 -8.69 11.97 -7.31
CA GLY A 150 -9.21 12.73 -8.46
C GLY A 150 -8.17 13.35 -9.38
N GLU A 151 -8.63 14.33 -10.17
CA GLU A 151 -7.90 14.92 -11.32
C GLU A 151 -7.57 16.41 -11.17
N ASP A 152 -7.91 17.03 -10.04
CA ASP A 152 -7.62 18.44 -9.75
C ASP A 152 -6.50 18.57 -8.72
N ILE A 153 -5.40 19.19 -9.13
CA ILE A 153 -4.20 19.37 -8.29
C ILE A 153 -4.44 20.27 -7.06
N ASN A 154 -5.49 21.07 -7.08
CA ASN A 154 -5.81 22.02 -6.01
C ASN A 154 -6.68 21.40 -4.91
N ILE A 155 -7.23 20.21 -5.14
CA ILE A 155 -8.07 19.48 -4.17
C ILE A 155 -7.24 18.33 -3.62
N LEU A 156 -6.59 18.57 -2.47
CA LEU A 156 -5.76 17.55 -1.84
C LEU A 156 -6.63 16.37 -1.34
N PRO A 157 -6.14 15.12 -1.50
CA PRO A 157 -6.74 13.96 -0.86
C PRO A 157 -6.85 14.13 0.65
N ASP A 158 -7.94 13.63 1.20
CA ASP A 158 -8.30 13.66 2.61
C ASP A 158 -8.59 12.26 3.16
N LYS A 159 -9.10 12.19 4.40
CA LYS A 159 -9.47 10.92 5.05
C LYS A 159 -10.61 10.14 4.37
N ASN A 160 -11.38 10.81 3.51
CA ASN A 160 -12.50 10.20 2.80
C ASN A 160 -12.11 9.72 1.40
N THR A 161 -10.87 9.97 0.98
CA THR A 161 -10.38 9.57 -0.33
C THR A 161 -10.41 8.05 -0.46
N ASP A 162 -11.06 7.57 -1.52
CA ASP A 162 -11.05 6.16 -1.87
C ASP A 162 -9.77 5.84 -2.65
N TRP A 163 -8.96 4.95 -2.09
CA TRP A 163 -7.66 4.56 -2.62
C TRP A 163 -7.74 3.15 -3.17
N VAL A 164 -7.39 2.99 -4.44
CA VAL A 164 -7.33 1.70 -5.11
C VAL A 164 -5.89 1.26 -5.25
N LYS A 165 -5.55 0.10 -4.69
CA LYS A 165 -4.17 -0.43 -4.68
C LYS A 165 -3.75 -0.85 -6.10
N TYR A 166 -2.51 -0.55 -6.46
CA TYR A 166 -1.86 -1.20 -7.61
C TYR A 166 -1.50 -2.66 -7.27
N ASP A 167 -1.59 -3.55 -8.25
CA ASP A 167 -1.27 -4.97 -8.13
C ASP A 167 0.23 -5.28 -8.28
N PHE A 168 1.06 -4.24 -8.47
CA PHE A 168 2.51 -4.31 -8.53
C PHE A 168 3.16 -3.25 -7.61
N LEU A 169 4.44 -3.46 -7.31
CA LEU A 169 5.27 -2.50 -6.58
C LEU A 169 5.84 -1.44 -7.52
N PHE A 170 5.89 -0.20 -7.07
CA PHE A 170 6.46 0.90 -7.86
C PHE A 170 7.98 0.88 -7.88
N GLY A 171 8.59 0.23 -6.88
CA GLY A 171 10.02 0.06 -6.80
C GLY A 171 10.46 -0.39 -5.42
N TYR A 172 11.77 -0.29 -5.21
CA TYR A 172 12.42 -0.66 -3.96
C TYR A 172 13.39 0.45 -3.56
N LEU A 173 13.37 0.86 -2.30
CA LEU A 173 14.39 1.74 -1.74
C LEU A 173 15.35 0.91 -0.90
N LYS A 174 16.62 1.33 -0.90
CA LYS A 174 17.60 0.82 0.06
C LYS A 174 17.27 1.33 1.46
N VAL A 175 16.42 0.59 2.15
CA VAL A 175 16.18 0.74 3.59
C VAL A 175 17.34 0.09 4.32
N ASN A 176 18.51 0.74 4.37
CA ASN A 176 19.62 0.48 5.31
C ASN A 176 20.90 1.17 4.80
N ILE A 177 21.37 2.18 5.54
CA ILE A 177 22.58 2.12 6.38
C ILE A 177 22.28 2.91 7.66
#